data_AF-M1CI81-F1
#
_entry.id   AF-M1CI81-F1
#
_cell.length_a   1.000
_cell.length_b   1.000
_cell.length_c   1.000
_cell.angle_alpha   90.00
_cell.angle_beta   90.00
_cell.angle_gamma   90.00
#
_symmetry.space_group_name_H-M   'P 1'
#
loop_
_entity.id
_entity.type
_entity.pdbx_description
1 polymer ?
#
loop_
_entity_poly.entity_id
_entity_poly.type
_entity_poly.pdbx_seq_one_letter_code
_entity_poly.pdbx_strand_id
1 'polypeptide(L)'
;MNTQGESSSSSNFSYDVFLSFRGEDTRKNFTGHFYFRLCQVGVNTFIDDEELRKGDVISNKLDKAIEQSRIAIVVFSKNYASSSWCLDELVKILDCKERLKSGSFAYFL
;
A
#
# COMPACT_ATOMS: atom_id res chain seq x y z
N MET A 1 17.00 37.74 -16.61
CA MET A 1 15.99 36.73 -16.99
C MET A 1 16.12 35.59 -16.01
N ASN A 2 15.15 35.43 -15.11
CA ASN A 2 15.18 34.47 -14.00
C ASN A 2 14.31 33.28 -14.39
N THR A 3 14.91 32.15 -14.76
CA THR A 3 14.17 30.89 -14.95
C THR A 3 14.24 30.11 -13.64
N GLN A 4 13.22 30.32 -12.79
CA GLN A 4 12.88 29.37 -11.74
C GLN A 4 12.46 28.06 -12.42
N GLY A 5 13.36 27.08 -12.42
CA GLY A 5 12.95 25.70 -12.65
C GLY A 5 12.00 25.30 -11.54
N GLU A 6 10.77 24.96 -11.89
CA GLU A 6 9.84 24.30 -10.99
C GLU A 6 10.53 23.04 -10.46
N SER A 7 10.96 23.07 -9.20
CA SER A 7 11.37 21.88 -8.49
C SER A 7 10.11 21.03 -8.32
N SER A 8 9.85 20.10 -9.26
CA SER A 8 8.94 19.00 -9.00
C SER A 8 9.38 18.39 -7.69
N SER A 9 8.57 18.48 -6.63
CA SER A 9 8.82 17.75 -5.41
C SER A 9 8.74 16.28 -5.77
N SER A 10 9.89 15.69 -6.12
CA SER A 10 10.05 14.25 -6.28
C SER A 10 9.80 13.68 -4.90
N SER A 11 8.53 13.43 -4.62
CA SER A 11 8.09 12.60 -3.51
C SER A 11 8.80 11.28 -3.75
N ASN A 12 9.79 10.99 -2.91
CA ASN A 12 10.63 9.79 -3.02
C ASN A 12 9.78 8.58 -2.62
N PHE A 13 8.83 8.23 -3.49
CA PHE A 13 8.05 7.02 -3.37
C PHE A 13 9.00 5.84 -3.54
N SER A 14 9.00 4.96 -2.54
CA SER A 14 9.79 3.73 -2.58
C SER A 14 9.04 2.60 -3.29
N TYR A 15 7.71 2.74 -3.45
CA TYR A 15 6.85 1.77 -4.11
C TYR A 15 5.83 2.47 -5.01
N ASP A 16 5.46 1.80 -6.10
CA ASP A 16 4.32 2.24 -6.91
C ASP A 16 3.01 1.89 -6.21
N VAL A 17 2.92 0.69 -5.62
CA VAL A 17 1.69 0.14 -5.03
C VAL A 17 1.95 -0.40 -3.64
N PHE A 18 1.13 -0.01 -2.67
CA PHE A 18 0.92 -0.75 -1.43
C PHE A 18 -0.30 -1.66 -1.60
N LEU A 19 -0.15 -2.96 -1.38
CA LEU A 19 -1.23 -3.93 -1.53
C LEU A 19 -1.62 -4.54 -0.17
N SER A 20 -2.76 -4.10 0.36
CA SER A 20 -3.35 -4.61 1.61
C SER A 20 -4.44 -5.64 1.32
N PHE A 21 -4.43 -6.74 2.08
CA PHE A 21 -5.35 -7.86 1.90
C PHE A 21 -5.33 -8.75 3.14
N ARG A 22 -6.42 -9.50 3.33
CA ARG A 22 -6.45 -10.58 4.32
C ARG A 22 -5.66 -11.77 3.78
N GLY A 23 -4.51 -12.04 4.39
CA GLY A 23 -3.59 -13.10 3.95
C GLY A 23 -4.26 -14.47 3.84
N GLU A 24 -5.06 -14.82 4.84
CA GLU A 24 -5.77 -16.09 4.94
C GLU A 24 -6.80 -16.31 3.81
N ASP A 25 -7.43 -15.23 3.34
CA ASP A 25 -8.53 -15.32 2.37
C ASP A 25 -8.02 -15.37 0.92
N THR A 26 -7.04 -14.51 0.58
CA THR A 26 -6.77 -14.19 -0.83
C THR A 26 -5.33 -14.43 -1.30
N ARG A 27 -4.38 -14.75 -0.42
CA ARG A 27 -2.95 -14.86 -0.80
C ARG A 27 -2.69 -15.84 -1.93
N LYS A 28 -3.24 -17.05 -1.81
CA LYS A 28 -2.97 -18.16 -2.75
C LYS A 28 -3.84 -18.11 -4.01
N ASN A 29 -4.73 -17.12 -4.13
CA ASN A 29 -5.67 -17.00 -5.24
C ASN A 29 -5.52 -15.61 -5.92
N PHE A 30 -6.55 -14.78 -5.86
CA PHE A 30 -6.62 -13.45 -6.45
C PHE A 30 -5.38 -12.59 -6.14
N THR A 31 -5.01 -12.41 -4.88
CA THR A 31 -3.91 -11.51 -4.52
C THR A 31 -2.57 -12.01 -5.03
N GLY A 32 -2.31 -13.31 -4.95
CA GLY A 32 -1.09 -13.91 -5.50
C GLY A 32 -0.98 -13.73 -7.01
N HIS A 33 -2.07 -13.95 -7.75
CA HIS A 33 -2.11 -13.70 -9.19
C HIS A 33 -1.98 -12.21 -9.53
N PHE A 34 -2.64 -11.35 -8.77
CA PHE A 34 -2.61 -9.90 -8.97
C PHE A 34 -1.20 -9.35 -8.75
N TYR A 35 -0.55 -9.69 -7.64
CA TYR A 35 0.84 -9.34 -7.35
C TYR A 35 1.79 -9.84 -8.45
N PHE A 36 1.66 -11.11 -8.86
CA PHE A 36 2.47 -11.66 -9.95
C PHE A 36 2.33 -10.86 -11.25
N ARG A 37 1.11 -10.47 -11.61
CA ARG A 37 0.87 -9.64 -12.81
C ARG A 37 1.46 -8.25 -12.68
N LEU A 38 1.37 -7.61 -11.51
CA LEU A 38 2.01 -6.31 -11.25
C LEU A 38 3.53 -6.40 -11.45
N CYS A 39 4.17 -7.43 -10.91
CA CYS A 39 5.60 -7.65 -11.10
C CYS A 39 5.96 -7.89 -12.58
N GLN A 40 5.15 -8.64 -13.32
CA GLN A 40 5.39 -8.90 -14.75
C GLN A 40 5.38 -7.63 -15.60
N VAL A 41 4.58 -6.63 -15.24
CA VAL A 41 4.52 -5.35 -15.95
C VAL A 41 5.48 -4.29 -15.36
N GLY A 42 6.35 -4.68 -14.42
CA GLY A 42 7.37 -3.82 -13.84
C GLY A 42 6.87 -2.86 -12.76
N VAL A 43 5.70 -3.11 -12.18
CA VAL A 43 5.16 -2.29 -11.07
C VAL A 43 5.81 -2.72 -9.76
N ASN A 44 6.46 -1.78 -9.06
CA ASN A 44 7.10 -2.06 -7.79
C ASN A 44 6.05 -2.06 -6.66
N THR A 45 5.62 -3.25 -6.26
CA THR A 45 4.55 -3.45 -5.27
C THR A 45 5.09 -3.91 -3.92
N PHE A 46 4.76 -3.18 -2.86
CA PHE A 46 4.86 -3.66 -1.50
C PHE A 46 3.63 -4.53 -1.19
N ILE A 47 3.87 -5.81 -0.90
CA ILE A 47 2.82 -6.75 -0.53
C ILE A 47 2.74 -6.88 0.98
N ASP A 48 1.54 -6.65 1.50
CA ASP A 48 1.32 -6.66 2.93
C ASP A 48 0.77 -7.99 3.43
N ASP A 49 1.69 -8.90 3.72
CA ASP A 49 1.34 -10.24 4.16
C ASP A 49 1.31 -10.31 5.69
N GLU A 50 0.10 -10.35 6.27
CA GLU A 50 -0.13 -10.53 7.70
C GLU A 50 0.62 -11.73 8.31
N GLU A 51 0.82 -12.83 7.58
CA GLU A 51 1.55 -14.01 8.11
C GLU A 51 3.06 -13.78 8.21
N LEU A 52 3.60 -12.82 7.45
CA LEU A 52 5.02 -12.44 7.51
C LEU A 52 5.31 -11.45 8.64
N ARG A 53 4.28 -10.93 9.31
CA ARG A 53 4.40 -9.93 10.38
C ARG A 53 4.49 -10.60 11.76
N LYS A 54 5.70 -10.97 12.19
CA LYS A 54 6.02 -11.29 13.60
C LYS A 54 6.83 -10.17 14.25
N GLY A 55 6.17 -9.32 15.06
CA GLY A 55 6.81 -8.35 15.99
C GLY A 55 6.71 -6.86 15.60
N ASP A 56 7.00 -5.98 16.57
CA ASP A 56 6.80 -4.51 16.50
C ASP A 56 7.64 -3.79 15.44
N VAL A 57 8.83 -4.33 15.12
CA VAL A 57 9.72 -3.75 14.09
C VAL A 57 9.08 -3.76 12.72
N ILE A 58 8.19 -4.73 12.46
CA ILE A 58 7.52 -4.87 11.18
C ILE A 58 6.42 -3.80 11.04
N SER A 59 5.69 -3.48 12.12
CA SER A 59 4.69 -2.40 12.17
C SER A 59 5.22 -1.07 11.64
N ASN A 60 6.39 -0.63 12.13
CA ASN A 60 7.03 0.61 11.67
C ASN A 60 7.44 0.60 10.18
N LYS A 61 7.71 -0.57 9.60
CA LYS A 61 8.05 -0.70 8.18
C LYS A 61 6.81 -0.52 7.30
N LEU A 62 5.65 -0.91 7.80
CA LEU A 62 4.38 -0.91 7.07
C LEU A 62 3.82 0.50 6.96
N ASP A 63 3.82 1.24 8.06
CA ASP A 63 3.44 2.65 8.06
C ASP A 63 4.27 3.46 7.05
N LYS A 64 5.59 3.21 7.03
CA LYS A 64 6.48 3.82 6.03
C LYS A 64 6.18 3.36 4.62
N ALA A 65 5.89 2.08 4.42
CA ALA A 65 5.52 1.58 3.09
C ALA A 65 4.24 2.23 2.57
N ILE A 66 3.23 2.44 3.42
CA ILE A 66 2.00 3.16 3.08
C ILE A 66 2.33 4.61 2.68
N GLU A 67 3.11 5.32 3.49
CA GLU A 67 3.49 6.72 3.24
C GLU A 67 4.40 6.90 2.02
N GLN A 68 5.19 5.87 1.69
CA GLN A 68 6.13 5.86 0.55
C GLN A 68 5.56 5.16 -0.70
N SER A 69 4.26 4.87 -0.73
CA SER A 69 3.59 4.31 -1.89
C SER A 69 2.79 5.36 -2.66
N ARG A 70 2.83 5.27 -3.99
CA ARG A 70 2.06 6.19 -4.87
C ARG A 70 0.57 5.91 -4.80
N ILE A 71 0.20 4.63 -4.84
CA ILE A 71 -1.18 4.19 -4.67
C ILE A 71 -1.28 3.09 -3.61
N ALA A 72 -2.41 3.03 -2.93
CA ALA A 72 -2.79 1.91 -2.09
C ALA A 72 -3.94 1.14 -2.75
N ILE A 73 -3.83 -0.18 -2.78
CA ILE A 73 -4.89 -1.09 -3.24
C ILE A 73 -5.27 -1.97 -2.06
N VAL A 74 -6.55 -1.93 -1.68
CA VAL A 74 -7.11 -2.76 -0.61
C VAL A 74 -7.99 -3.82 -1.26
N VAL A 75 -7.69 -5.10 -1.02
CA VAL A 75 -8.48 -6.24 -1.50
C VAL A 75 -9.40 -6.69 -0.37
N PHE A 76 -10.67 -6.33 -0.45
CA PHE A 76 -11.66 -6.74 0.52
C PHE A 76 -12.05 -8.20 0.33
N SER A 77 -12.17 -8.91 1.43
CA SER A 77 -12.56 -10.31 1.49
C SER A 77 -13.52 -10.53 2.65
N LYS A 78 -14.16 -11.70 2.69
CA LYS A 78 -15.20 -12.02 3.68
C LYS A 78 -14.73 -11.79 5.13
N ASN A 79 -13.47 -12.12 5.44
CA ASN A 79 -12.93 -12.02 6.79
C ASN A 79 -11.96 -10.84 6.95
N TYR A 80 -11.91 -9.91 6.00
CA TYR A 80 -11.00 -8.76 6.06
C TYR A 80 -11.21 -7.94 7.35
N ALA A 81 -12.45 -7.55 7.63
CA ALA A 81 -12.79 -6.78 8.82
C ALA A 81 -12.76 -7.60 10.13
N SER A 82 -12.49 -8.91 10.05
CA SER A 82 -12.27 -9.74 11.23
C SER A 82 -10.84 -9.62 11.77
N SER A 83 -9.92 -9.03 11.00
CA SER A 83 -8.55 -8.74 11.43
C SER A 83 -8.42 -7.29 11.88
N SER A 84 -8.03 -7.06 13.14
CA SER A 84 -7.72 -5.71 13.63
C SER A 84 -6.59 -5.09 12.81
N TRP A 85 -5.62 -5.89 12.37
CA TRP A 85 -4.49 -5.42 11.57
C TRP A 85 -4.92 -4.88 10.20
N CYS A 86 -5.76 -5.62 9.48
CA CYS A 86 -6.37 -5.14 8.23
C CYS A 86 -7.11 -3.81 8.40
N LEU A 87 -7.75 -3.59 9.56
CA LEU A 87 -8.46 -2.36 9.87
C LEU A 87 -7.52 -1.21 10.24
N ASP A 88 -6.47 -1.48 11.03
CA ASP A 88 -5.45 -0.50 11.38
C ASP A 88 -4.72 0.02 10.13
N GLU A 89 -4.39 -0.88 9.20
CA GLU A 89 -3.86 -0.53 7.87
C GLU A 89 -4.82 0.35 7.08
N LEU A 90 -6.11 -0.02 7.05
CA LEU A 90 -7.13 0.73 6.33
C LEU A 90 -7.25 2.15 6.88
N VAL A 91 -7.27 2.31 8.20
CA VAL A 91 -7.26 3.63 8.86
C VAL A 91 -6.03 4.42 8.45
N LYS A 92 -4.84 3.82 8.49
CA LYS A 92 -3.59 4.49 8.10
C LYS A 92 -3.58 4.92 6.63
N ILE A 93 -4.09 4.09 5.72
CA ILE A 93 -4.24 4.41 4.30
C ILE A 93 -5.18 5.62 4.12
N LEU A 94 -6.31 5.63 4.81
CA LEU A 94 -7.29 6.72 4.76
C LEU A 94 -6.69 8.03 5.31
N ASP A 95 -6.00 7.96 6.46
CA ASP A 95 -5.30 9.11 7.05
C ASP A 95 -4.23 9.67 6.10
N CYS A 96 -3.46 8.80 5.43
CA CYS A 96 -2.47 9.22 4.45
C CYS A 96 -3.12 9.90 3.24
N LYS A 97 -4.24 9.36 2.74
CA LYS A 97 -5.00 9.96 1.63
C LYS A 97 -5.52 11.35 2.00
N GLU A 98 -6.05 11.54 3.20
CA GLU A 98 -6.55 12.85 3.66
C GLU A 98 -5.44 13.89 3.83
N ARG A 99 -4.27 13.46 4.30
CA ARG A 99 -3.10 14.32 4.52
C ARG A 99 -2.39 14.70 3.22
N LEU A 100 -2.34 13.81 2.24
CA LEU A 100 -1.58 13.95 0.99
C LEU A 100 -2.44 14.44 -0.18
N LYS A 101 -3.36 15.40 0.05
CA LYS A 101 -4.45 15.92 -0.83
C LYS A 101 -4.19 16.13 -2.34
N SER A 102 -3.02 15.83 -2.90
CA SER A 102 -2.71 15.93 -4.33
C SER A 102 -1.85 14.79 -4.92
N GLY A 103 -1.48 13.72 -4.17
CA GLY A 103 -0.52 12.72 -4.68
C GLY A 103 -0.88 11.23 -4.53
N SER A 104 -1.62 10.84 -3.48
CA SER A 104 -1.86 9.42 -3.19
C SER A 104 -3.30 9.00 -3.49
N PHE A 105 -3.47 7.96 -4.31
CA PHE A 105 -4.77 7.39 -4.66
C PHE A 105 -4.97 6.06 -3.94
N ALA A 106 -6.16 5.86 -3.36
CA ALA A 106 -6.56 4.58 -2.77
C ALA A 106 -7.66 3.95 -3.64
N TYR A 107 -7.43 2.71 -4.08
CA TYR A 107 -8.39 1.89 -4.80
C TYR A 107 -8.84 0.73 -3.90
N PHE A 108 -10.14 0.45 -3.91
CA PHE A 108 -10.75 -0.63 -3.16
C PHE A 108 -11.27 -1.66 -4.16
N LEU A 109 -10.76 -2.89 -4.06
CA LEU A 109 -11.07 -4.02 -4.93
C LEU A 109 -11.84 -5.10 -4.17
#